data_AF-A0A432KAP4-F1
#
_entry.id   AF-A0A432KAP4-F1
#
_cell.length_a   1.000
_cell.length_b   1.000
_cell.length_c   1.000
_cell.angle_alpha   90.00
_cell.angle_beta   90.00
_cell.angle_gamma   90.00
#
_symmetry.space_group_name_H-M   'P 1'
#
loop_
_entity.id
_entity.type
_entity.pdbx_description
1 polymer ?
#
loop_
_entity_poly.entity_id
_entity_poly.type
_entity_poly.pdbx_seq_one_letter_code
_entity_poly.pdbx_strand_id
1 'polypeptide(L)'
;MKKSILFVCLLILSINLKAQEEEKYYDADDRPKFYFGIGTGVNTFTGLAGLSANYIIDKTLFLQGGLGLSSWGIRSSIGLRYDQSYTNGLTFGFNLARSSGINDIVMTFDSGNGSVNEVNMRMESVSTLNFKTGYNWWFGKHNTFNMSIGYAIPFKNQPWAVTDGSTLSPMEQQILQLVAPGGIILEAGITFGIQ
;
A
#
# COMPACT_ATOMS: atom_id res chain seq x y z
N MET A 1 -8.66 5.62 -32.33
CA MET A 1 -8.56 6.49 -31.13
C MET A 1 -9.91 7.08 -30.68
N LYS A 2 -10.72 7.71 -31.55
CA LYS A 2 -12.01 8.33 -31.12
C LYS A 2 -13.04 7.34 -30.54
N LYS A 3 -13.12 6.10 -31.04
CA LYS A 3 -14.08 5.08 -30.57
C LYS A 3 -13.73 4.52 -29.18
N SER A 4 -12.44 4.41 -28.86
CA SER A 4 -11.95 3.91 -27.57
C SER A 4 -12.23 4.89 -26.44
N ILE A 5 -12.12 6.20 -26.71
CA ILE A 5 -12.44 7.27 -25.74
C ILE A 5 -13.95 7.27 -25.43
N LEU A 6 -14.80 7.11 -26.44
CA LEU A 6 -16.25 7.04 -26.24
C LEU A 6 -16.64 5.84 -25.36
N PHE A 7 -15.97 4.69 -25.55
CA PHE A 7 -16.22 3.48 -24.76
C PHE A 7 -15.78 3.65 -23.29
N VAL A 8 -14.64 4.30 -23.06
CA VAL A 8 -14.17 4.65 -21.70
C VAL A 8 -15.12 5.65 -21.03
N CYS A 9 -15.60 6.68 -21.75
CA CYS A 9 -16.59 7.61 -21.22
C CYS A 9 -17.92 6.94 -20.88
N LEU A 10 -18.38 5.98 -21.69
CA LEU A 10 -19.59 5.19 -21.41
C LEU A 10 -19.44 4.29 -20.19
N LEU A 11 -18.24 3.69 -20.00
CA LEU A 11 -17.90 2.92 -18.81
C LEU A 11 -17.82 3.78 -17.54
N ILE A 12 -17.39 5.03 -17.64
CA ILE A 12 -17.38 5.99 -16.52
C ILE A 12 -18.79 6.47 -16.16
N LEU A 13 -19.69 6.56 -17.14
CA LEU A 13 -21.08 6.96 -16.91
C LEU A 13 -21.92 5.85 -16.28
N SER A 14 -21.65 4.58 -16.58
CA SER A 14 -22.39 3.44 -16.01
C SER A 14 -22.05 3.14 -14.54
N ILE A 15 -20.98 3.72 -13.98
CA ILE A 15 -20.61 3.57 -12.56
C ILE A 15 -21.52 4.40 -11.62
N ASN A 16 -22.37 5.29 -12.16
CA ASN A 16 -23.25 6.17 -11.37
C ASN A 16 -24.68 5.60 -11.16
N LEU A 17 -24.96 4.37 -11.57
CA LEU A 17 -26.30 3.75 -11.51
C LEU A 17 -26.66 3.10 -10.15
N LYS A 18 -25.93 3.42 -9.08
CA LYS A 18 -26.32 3.10 -7.70
C LYS A 18 -26.58 4.39 -6.91
N ALA A 19 -27.76 4.97 -7.10
CA ALA A 19 -28.20 6.19 -6.42
C ALA A 19 -29.50 6.00 -5.62
N GLN A 20 -29.82 4.77 -5.21
CA GLN A 20 -31.04 4.48 -4.43
C GLN A 20 -30.82 3.36 -3.40
N GLU A 21 -29.82 3.52 -2.54
CA GLU A 21 -29.87 2.86 -1.22
C GLU A 21 -30.11 3.97 -0.19
N GLU A 22 -31.14 3.78 0.64
CA GLU A 22 -31.46 4.68 1.76
C GLU A 22 -30.20 4.98 2.56
N GLU A 23 -29.73 6.24 2.51
CA GLU A 23 -28.70 6.70 3.42
C GLU A 23 -29.26 6.60 4.84
N LYS A 24 -28.83 5.57 5.58
CA LYS A 24 -28.84 5.64 7.04
C LYS A 24 -28.01 6.88 7.39
N TYR A 25 -28.71 7.95 7.74
CA TYR A 25 -28.15 9.22 8.16
C TYR A 25 -27.38 8.99 9.46
N TYR A 26 -26.13 8.54 9.36
CA TYR A 26 -25.20 8.54 10.47
C TYR A 26 -24.82 9.99 10.73
N ASP A 27 -25.01 10.44 11.96
CA ASP A 27 -24.55 11.76 12.35
C ASP A 27 -23.02 11.81 12.21
N ALA A 28 -22.53 12.76 11.42
CA ALA A 28 -21.10 12.94 11.20
C ALA A 28 -20.36 13.22 12.52
N ASP A 29 -21.06 13.74 13.52
CA ASP A 29 -20.54 14.04 14.85
C ASP A 29 -20.41 12.80 15.76
N ASP A 30 -21.02 11.65 15.40
CA ASP A 30 -20.92 10.40 16.17
C ASP A 30 -19.72 9.51 15.72
N ARG A 31 -18.90 10.00 14.80
CA ARG A 31 -17.74 9.27 14.29
C ARG A 31 -16.49 9.55 15.15
N PRO A 32 -15.77 8.50 15.61
CA PRO A 32 -14.47 8.67 16.24
C PRO A 32 -13.53 9.46 15.34
N LYS A 33 -12.84 10.47 15.87
CA LYS A 33 -11.86 11.24 15.08
C LYS A 33 -10.58 10.45 14.83
N PHE A 34 -10.27 9.50 15.71
CA PHE A 34 -9.05 8.71 15.66
C PHE A 34 -9.36 7.23 15.48
N TYR A 35 -8.53 6.58 14.69
CA TYR A 35 -8.66 5.19 14.32
C TYR A 35 -7.30 4.51 14.37
N PHE A 36 -7.25 3.36 15.00
CA PHE A 36 -6.06 2.51 15.00
C PHE A 36 -6.31 1.27 14.15
N GLY A 37 -5.36 0.90 13.31
CA GLY A 37 -5.53 -0.22 12.39
C GLY A 37 -4.33 -1.14 12.34
N ILE A 38 -4.60 -2.36 11.90
CA ILE A 38 -3.62 -3.36 11.54
C ILE A 38 -3.78 -3.66 10.04
N GLY A 39 -2.68 -3.83 9.34
CA GLY A 39 -2.70 -4.04 7.89
C GLY A 39 -1.59 -4.96 7.43
N THR A 40 -1.85 -5.65 6.32
CA THR A 40 -0.94 -6.58 5.67
C THR A 40 -1.02 -6.44 4.14
N GLY A 41 0.04 -6.84 3.46
CA GLY A 41 0.03 -7.03 2.01
C GLY A 41 1.36 -6.73 1.33
N VAL A 42 1.32 -6.44 0.04
CA VAL A 42 2.51 -6.17 -0.79
C VAL A 42 2.59 -4.68 -1.10
N ASN A 43 3.77 -4.08 -0.85
CA ASN A 43 4.06 -2.64 -1.07
C ASN A 43 3.05 -1.66 -0.42
N THR A 44 2.34 -2.10 0.61
CA THR A 44 1.23 -1.35 1.23
C THR A 44 1.68 -0.13 2.01
N PHE A 45 0.72 0.56 2.62
CA PHE A 45 0.97 1.63 3.58
C PHE A 45 1.85 1.18 4.76
N THR A 46 1.65 -0.02 5.30
CA THR A 46 2.40 -0.55 6.47
C THR A 46 3.43 -1.62 6.11
N GLY A 47 3.42 -2.13 4.88
CA GLY A 47 4.26 -3.24 4.43
C GLY A 47 3.56 -4.60 4.54
N LEU A 48 4.35 -5.66 4.75
CA LEU A 48 3.90 -7.03 4.94
C LEU A 48 2.98 -7.17 6.14
N ALA A 49 3.31 -6.47 7.23
CA ALA A 49 2.48 -6.39 8.44
C ALA A 49 2.81 -5.10 9.18
N GLY A 50 1.81 -4.42 9.73
CA GLY A 50 2.05 -3.27 10.59
C GLY A 50 0.81 -2.59 11.10
N LEU A 51 1.05 -1.47 11.76
CA LEU A 51 0.09 -0.64 12.46
C LEU A 51 -0.14 0.66 11.69
N SER A 52 -1.37 1.16 11.77
CA SER A 52 -1.76 2.44 11.20
C SER A 52 -2.51 3.28 12.23
N ALA A 53 -2.31 4.59 12.16
CA ALA A 53 -3.08 5.59 12.84
C ALA A 53 -3.76 6.44 11.77
N ASN A 54 -5.07 6.64 11.89
CA ASN A 54 -5.85 7.42 10.93
C ASN A 54 -6.63 8.48 11.71
N TYR A 55 -6.51 9.73 11.29
CA TYR A 55 -7.17 10.87 11.90
C TYR A 55 -8.06 11.57 10.87
N ILE A 56 -9.31 11.81 11.23
CA ILE A 56 -10.26 12.55 10.40
C ILE A 56 -9.89 14.04 10.43
N ILE A 57 -9.39 14.56 9.31
CA ILE A 57 -9.16 16.00 9.15
C ILE A 57 -10.46 16.68 8.71
N ASP A 58 -11.20 16.03 7.82
CA ASP A 58 -12.52 16.45 7.37
C ASP A 58 -13.39 15.20 7.18
N LYS A 59 -14.71 15.36 7.17
CA LYS A 59 -15.76 14.31 7.12
C LYS A 59 -15.38 13.01 6.39
N THR A 60 -14.76 13.14 5.22
CA THR A 60 -14.33 12.04 4.35
C THR A 60 -12.81 11.95 4.14
N LEU A 61 -12.03 12.90 4.68
CA LEU A 61 -10.59 13.00 4.49
C LEU A 61 -9.80 12.62 5.75
N PHE A 62 -8.89 11.67 5.58
CA PHE A 62 -8.04 11.11 6.62
C PHE A 62 -6.59 11.52 6.43
N LEU A 63 -5.95 11.96 7.51
CA LEU A 63 -4.50 11.86 7.67
C LEU A 63 -4.16 10.46 8.15
N GLN A 64 -3.21 9.81 7.51
CA GLN A 64 -2.76 8.47 7.87
C GLN A 64 -1.28 8.50 8.24
N GLY A 65 -0.92 7.81 9.31
CA GLY A 65 0.46 7.47 9.67
C GLY A 65 0.60 5.96 9.83
N GLY A 66 1.69 5.37 9.36
CA GLY A 66 1.89 3.93 9.34
C GLY A 66 3.30 3.51 9.73
N LEU A 67 3.40 2.38 10.43
CA LEU A 67 4.65 1.73 10.81
C LEU A 67 4.51 0.22 10.68
N GLY A 68 5.48 -0.44 10.07
CA GLY A 68 5.45 -1.89 9.93
C GLY A 68 6.72 -2.48 9.34
N LEU A 69 6.61 -3.75 8.96
CA LEU A 69 7.69 -4.55 8.39
C LEU A 69 7.49 -4.68 6.88
N SER A 70 8.56 -4.58 6.11
CA SER A 70 8.58 -4.82 4.67
C SER A 70 9.69 -5.80 4.30
N SER A 71 9.70 -6.27 3.04
CA SER A 71 10.83 -7.02 2.48
C SER A 71 12.17 -6.25 2.52
N TRP A 72 12.11 -4.95 2.78
CA TRP A 72 13.24 -4.01 2.76
C TRP A 72 13.44 -3.32 4.12
N GLY A 73 13.21 -4.06 5.20
CA GLY A 73 13.35 -3.59 6.58
C GLY A 73 12.10 -2.91 7.13
N ILE A 74 12.27 -2.08 8.16
CA ILE A 74 11.18 -1.30 8.78
C ILE A 74 10.67 -0.28 7.77
N ARG A 75 9.35 -0.19 7.65
CA ARG A 75 8.62 0.75 6.80
C ARG A 75 7.87 1.75 7.66
N SER A 76 7.99 3.02 7.27
CA SER A 76 7.23 4.14 7.83
C SER A 76 6.51 4.87 6.71
N SER A 77 5.33 5.42 7.00
CA SER A 77 4.51 6.07 5.97
C SER A 77 3.63 7.18 6.54
N ILE A 78 3.34 8.14 5.67
CA ILE A 78 2.39 9.22 5.91
C ILE A 78 1.62 9.50 4.63
N GLY A 79 0.33 9.80 4.73
CA GLY A 79 -0.45 10.11 3.55
C GLY A 79 -1.87 10.54 3.84
N LEU A 80 -2.64 10.67 2.77
CA LEU A 80 -4.05 11.03 2.82
C LEU A 80 -4.92 9.91 2.25
N ARG A 81 -6.12 9.76 2.81
CA ARG A 81 -7.19 8.92 2.25
C ARG A 81 -8.46 9.74 2.16
N TYR A 82 -9.14 9.64 1.03
CA TYR A 82 -10.48 10.14 0.83
C TYR A 82 -11.44 8.95 0.73
N ASP A 83 -12.45 8.93 1.59
CA ASP A 83 -13.51 7.93 1.58
C ASP A 83 -14.75 8.54 0.88
N GLN A 84 -15.25 7.92 -0.19
CA GLN A 84 -16.39 8.46 -0.94
C GLN A 84 -17.69 8.52 -0.11
N SER A 85 -17.80 7.68 0.91
CA SER A 85 -18.96 7.54 1.79
C SER A 85 -18.51 7.53 3.25
N TYR A 86 -19.41 7.94 4.15
CA TYR A 86 -19.21 7.81 5.60
C TYR A 86 -19.20 6.37 6.08
N THR A 87 -19.82 5.46 5.33
CA THR A 87 -19.87 4.04 5.64
C THR A 87 -19.16 3.26 4.54
N ASN A 88 -19.82 2.26 3.97
CA ASN A 88 -19.26 1.44 2.92
C ASN A 88 -19.05 2.27 1.66
N GLY A 89 -17.87 2.15 1.06
CA GLY A 89 -17.60 2.91 -0.14
C GLY A 89 -16.17 2.79 -0.65
N LEU A 90 -15.98 3.37 -1.83
CA LEU A 90 -14.66 3.48 -2.44
C LEU A 90 -13.78 4.42 -1.63
N THR A 91 -12.50 4.09 -1.62
CA THR A 91 -11.46 4.93 -1.04
C THR A 91 -10.39 5.23 -2.05
N PHE A 92 -9.82 6.42 -1.94
CA PHE A 92 -8.70 6.87 -2.75
C PHE A 92 -7.63 7.38 -1.82
N GLY A 93 -6.38 6.97 -2.02
CA GLY A 93 -5.30 7.39 -1.15
C GLY A 93 -4.01 7.62 -1.90
N PHE A 94 -3.23 8.55 -1.37
CA PHE A 94 -1.84 8.70 -1.75
C PHE A 94 -0.98 8.80 -0.49
N ASN A 95 0.21 8.22 -0.53
CA ASN A 95 1.10 8.23 0.62
C ASN A 95 2.57 8.23 0.20
N LEU A 96 3.39 8.85 1.03
CA LEU A 96 4.84 8.74 1.00
C LEU A 96 5.24 7.68 2.00
N ALA A 97 6.03 6.71 1.56
CA ALA A 97 6.56 5.68 2.43
C ALA A 97 8.07 5.61 2.32
N ARG A 98 8.73 5.21 3.40
CA ARG A 98 10.17 4.98 3.48
C ARG A 98 10.42 3.62 4.09
N SER A 99 11.09 2.76 3.35
CA SER A 99 11.67 1.52 3.86
C SER A 99 13.14 1.77 4.22
N SER A 100 13.55 1.31 5.39
CA SER A 100 14.86 1.59 5.99
C SER A 100 16.03 0.92 5.29
N GLY A 101 15.80 -0.19 4.59
CA GLY A 101 16.86 -1.05 4.06
C GLY A 101 17.38 -2.02 5.14
N ILE A 102 18.34 -2.84 4.74
CA ILE A 102 18.98 -3.87 5.57
C ILE A 102 20.46 -3.84 5.21
N ASN A 103 21.30 -3.61 6.22
CA ASN A 103 22.75 -3.71 6.06
C ASN A 103 23.18 -5.17 6.17
N ASP A 104 24.15 -5.56 5.35
CA ASP A 104 24.84 -6.84 5.41
C ASP A 104 23.91 -8.06 5.44
N ILE A 105 23.19 -8.25 4.33
CA ILE A 105 22.37 -9.44 4.11
C ILE A 105 23.08 -10.40 3.17
N VAL A 106 23.09 -11.68 3.54
CA VAL A 106 23.49 -12.76 2.63
C VAL A 106 22.25 -13.26 1.91
N MET A 107 22.22 -13.11 0.60
CA MET A 107 21.16 -13.69 -0.22
C MET A 107 21.66 -14.96 -0.90
N THR A 108 20.79 -15.96 -0.89
CA THR A 108 21.07 -17.26 -1.46
C THR A 108 20.25 -17.41 -2.73
N PHE A 109 20.93 -17.54 -3.87
CA PHE A 109 20.32 -17.76 -5.17
C PHE A 109 20.61 -19.18 -5.67
N ASP A 110 19.59 -19.86 -6.18
CA ASP A 110 19.75 -21.16 -6.83
C ASP A 110 20.06 -20.94 -8.32
N SER A 111 21.24 -21.40 -8.75
CA SER A 111 21.67 -21.29 -10.15
C SER A 111 21.06 -22.35 -11.08
N GLY A 112 20.12 -23.17 -10.60
CA GLY A 112 19.43 -24.21 -11.39
C GLY A 112 20.28 -25.43 -11.72
N ASN A 113 21.59 -25.37 -11.45
CA ASN A 113 22.55 -26.46 -11.62
C ASN A 113 22.92 -27.16 -10.30
N GLY A 114 22.15 -26.90 -9.23
CA GLY A 114 22.44 -27.39 -7.87
C GLY A 114 23.59 -26.67 -7.16
N SER A 115 24.13 -25.59 -7.76
CA SER A 115 25.06 -24.67 -7.11
C SER A 115 24.29 -23.52 -6.47
N VAL A 116 24.62 -23.29 -5.20
CA VAL A 116 24.07 -22.22 -4.39
C VAL A 116 25.03 -21.04 -4.46
N ASN A 117 24.55 -19.90 -4.95
CA ASN A 117 25.31 -18.65 -4.93
C ASN A 117 24.90 -17.84 -3.72
N GLU A 118 25.81 -17.70 -2.76
CA GLU A 118 25.66 -16.75 -1.67
C GLU A 118 26.26 -15.41 -2.08
N VAL A 119 25.47 -14.35 -1.99
CA VAL A 119 25.88 -13.00 -2.36
C VAL A 119 25.67 -12.09 -1.16
N ASN A 120 26.75 -11.48 -0.69
CA ASN A 120 26.67 -10.43 0.33
C ASN A 120 26.19 -9.14 -0.31
N MET A 121 25.13 -8.58 0.24
CA MET A 121 24.52 -7.37 -0.28
C MET A 121 24.13 -6.40 0.82
N ARG A 122 23.94 -5.15 0.42
CA ARG A 122 23.29 -4.11 1.19
C ARG A 122 22.01 -3.69 0.48
N MET A 123 20.88 -3.83 1.17
CA MET A 123 19.61 -3.23 0.77
C MET A 123 19.59 -1.78 1.26
N GLU A 124 19.55 -0.84 0.34
CA GLU A 124 19.55 0.58 0.65
C GLU A 124 18.16 1.08 0.99
N SER A 125 18.08 2.14 1.82
CA SER A 125 16.80 2.78 2.11
C SER A 125 16.16 3.33 0.85
N VAL A 126 14.85 3.13 0.69
CA VAL A 126 14.11 3.60 -0.48
C VAL A 126 12.79 4.23 -0.05
N SER A 127 12.48 5.35 -0.70
CA SER A 127 11.19 6.02 -0.56
C SER A 127 10.32 5.75 -1.77
N THR A 128 9.01 5.61 -1.55
CA THR A 128 8.02 5.38 -2.59
C THR A 128 6.88 6.39 -2.49
N LEU A 129 6.39 6.84 -3.63
CA LEU A 129 5.11 7.54 -3.75
C LEU A 129 4.05 6.54 -4.18
N ASN A 130 3.04 6.35 -3.35
CA ASN A 130 2.05 5.30 -3.51
C ASN A 130 0.70 5.91 -3.86
N PHE A 131 0.01 5.34 -4.83
CA PHE A 131 -1.37 5.62 -5.17
C PHE A 131 -2.20 4.37 -4.95
N LYS A 132 -3.31 4.50 -4.23
CA LYS A 132 -4.20 3.37 -3.95
C LYS A 132 -5.66 3.74 -4.15
N THR A 133 -6.43 2.76 -4.60
CA THR A 133 -7.89 2.78 -4.60
C THR A 133 -8.36 1.51 -3.90
N GLY A 134 -9.41 1.62 -3.12
CA GLY A 134 -9.90 0.50 -2.34
C GLY A 134 -11.38 0.57 -2.05
N TYR A 135 -11.82 -0.33 -1.18
CA TYR A 135 -13.16 -0.35 -0.65
C TYR A 135 -13.10 -0.61 0.85
N ASN A 136 -13.91 0.15 1.60
CA ASN A 136 -14.10 -0.04 3.03
C ASN A 136 -15.43 -0.76 3.29
N TRP A 137 -15.39 -1.83 4.06
CA TRP A 137 -16.55 -2.49 4.66
C TRP A 137 -16.61 -2.16 6.14
N TRP A 138 -17.61 -1.37 6.51
CA TRP A 138 -17.93 -1.04 7.89
C TRP A 138 -18.65 -2.19 8.56
N PHE A 139 -18.24 -2.45 9.79
CA PHE A 139 -18.89 -3.42 10.65
C PHE A 139 -18.84 -2.95 12.11
N GLY A 140 -19.82 -3.39 12.90
CA GLY A 140 -20.04 -2.81 14.23
C GLY A 140 -20.36 -1.31 14.14
N LYS A 141 -20.02 -0.56 15.19
CA LYS A 141 -20.27 0.89 15.24
C LYS A 141 -19.23 1.71 14.49
N HIS A 142 -17.94 1.37 14.67
CA HIS A 142 -16.84 2.21 14.21
C HIS A 142 -15.65 1.41 13.66
N ASN A 143 -15.85 0.16 13.23
CA ASN A 143 -14.77 -0.66 12.70
C ASN A 143 -14.89 -0.79 11.18
N THR A 144 -13.76 -0.88 10.51
CA THR A 144 -13.71 -1.01 9.05
C THR A 144 -12.73 -2.09 8.65
N PHE A 145 -13.17 -3.02 7.81
CA PHE A 145 -12.29 -3.87 7.03
C PHE A 145 -12.04 -3.15 5.70
N ASN A 146 -10.80 -3.11 5.23
CA ASN A 146 -10.44 -2.45 3.99
C ASN A 146 -9.64 -3.39 3.10
N MET A 147 -9.86 -3.25 1.79
CA MET A 147 -8.99 -3.82 0.78
C MET A 147 -8.67 -2.74 -0.24
N SER A 148 -7.41 -2.65 -0.63
CA SER A 148 -6.96 -1.67 -1.63
C SER A 148 -6.02 -2.31 -2.63
N ILE A 149 -6.08 -1.81 -3.86
CA ILE A 149 -5.10 -2.06 -4.90
C ILE A 149 -4.44 -0.75 -5.30
N GLY A 150 -3.26 -0.80 -5.91
CA GLY A 150 -2.58 0.42 -6.29
C GLY A 150 -1.23 0.21 -6.94
N TYR A 151 -0.46 1.30 -7.00
CA TYR A 151 0.89 1.30 -7.54
C TYR A 151 1.81 2.21 -6.73
N ALA A 152 3.01 1.72 -6.46
CA ALA A 152 4.09 2.39 -5.74
C ALA A 152 5.20 2.77 -6.72
N ILE A 153 5.51 4.06 -6.82
CA ILE A 153 6.58 4.58 -7.64
C ILE A 153 7.82 4.75 -6.74
N PRO A 154 8.88 3.96 -6.93
CA PRO A 154 10.10 4.12 -6.15
C PRO A 154 10.90 5.34 -6.61
N PHE A 155 11.54 6.02 -5.67
CA PHE A 155 12.48 7.10 -5.98
C PHE A 155 13.87 6.60 -6.37
N LYS A 156 14.11 5.29 -6.28
CA LYS A 156 15.35 4.63 -6.63
C LYS A 156 15.08 3.31 -7.35
N ASN A 157 15.65 3.15 -8.54
CA ASN A 157 15.40 1.98 -9.40
C ASN A 157 16.16 0.71 -8.96
N GLN A 158 17.35 0.88 -8.39
CA GLN A 158 18.18 -0.21 -7.89
C GLN A 158 18.61 0.12 -6.45
N PRO A 159 17.74 -0.07 -5.45
CA PRO A 159 18.04 0.21 -4.05
C PRO A 159 18.86 -0.91 -3.38
N TRP A 160 19.84 -1.49 -4.07
CA TRP A 160 20.73 -2.51 -3.53
C TRP A 160 22.14 -2.36 -4.09
N ALA A 161 23.12 -2.86 -3.34
CA ALA A 161 24.52 -2.94 -3.74
C ALA A 161 25.11 -4.30 -3.32
N VAL A 162 25.89 -4.91 -4.21
CA VAL A 162 26.68 -6.11 -3.89
C VAL A 162 27.97 -5.66 -3.18
N THR A 163 28.32 -6.32 -2.07
CA THR A 163 29.43 -5.89 -1.19
C THR A 163 30.65 -6.81 -1.20
N ASP A 164 30.53 -8.02 -1.75
CA ASP A 164 31.62 -9.02 -1.83
C ASP A 164 32.31 -9.10 -3.19
N GLY A 165 31.86 -8.30 -4.17
CA GLY A 165 32.40 -8.31 -5.54
C GLY A 165 31.80 -9.39 -6.45
N SER A 166 30.84 -10.18 -5.98
CA SER A 166 30.07 -11.11 -6.80
C SER A 166 29.26 -10.37 -7.88
N THR A 167 28.93 -11.05 -8.97
CA THR A 167 28.09 -10.50 -10.04
C THR A 167 26.73 -11.16 -10.05
N LEU A 168 25.66 -10.37 -10.03
CA LEU A 168 24.30 -10.88 -10.13
C LEU A 168 23.96 -11.21 -11.59
N SER A 169 23.44 -12.41 -11.82
CA SER A 169 22.86 -12.80 -13.10
C SER A 169 21.59 -11.97 -13.40
N PRO A 170 21.17 -11.90 -14.68
CA PRO A 170 19.94 -11.18 -15.04
C PRO A 170 18.69 -11.68 -14.30
N MET A 171 18.60 -12.98 -14.01
CA MET A 171 17.47 -13.55 -13.27
C MET A 171 17.49 -13.09 -11.80
N GLU A 172 18.65 -13.11 -11.15
CA GLU A 172 18.80 -12.66 -9.76
C GLU A 172 18.44 -11.17 -9.63
N GLN A 173 18.86 -10.35 -10.60
CA GLN A 173 18.47 -8.93 -10.64
C GLN A 173 16.96 -8.73 -10.81
N GLN A 174 16.29 -9.56 -11.61
CA GLN A 174 14.83 -9.51 -11.78
C GLN A 174 14.10 -9.89 -10.48
N ILE A 175 14.58 -10.91 -9.77
CA ILE A 175 14.04 -11.30 -8.46
C ILE A 175 14.18 -10.13 -7.48
N LEU A 176 15.37 -9.52 -7.41
CA LEU A 176 15.60 -8.34 -6.56
C LEU A 176 14.69 -7.17 -6.91
N GLN A 177 14.50 -6.91 -8.21
CA GLN A 177 13.61 -5.85 -8.66
C GLN A 177 12.14 -6.12 -8.30
N LEU A 178 11.73 -7.39 -8.25
CA LEU A 178 10.37 -7.78 -7.86
C LEU A 178 10.13 -7.61 -6.36
N VAL A 179 11.13 -7.91 -5.52
CA VAL A 179 11.01 -7.80 -4.05
C VAL A 179 11.35 -6.41 -3.50
N ALA A 180 12.03 -5.58 -4.31
CA ALA A 180 12.34 -4.20 -3.97
C ALA A 180 11.06 -3.37 -3.80
N PRO A 181 11.03 -2.40 -2.87
CA PRO A 181 9.87 -1.54 -2.69
C PRO A 181 9.50 -0.78 -3.97
N GLY A 182 8.26 -0.96 -4.42
CA GLY A 182 7.76 -0.41 -5.68
C GLY A 182 6.89 -1.41 -6.45
N GLY A 183 6.11 -0.92 -7.41
CA GLY A 183 5.23 -1.76 -8.21
C GLY A 183 3.82 -1.90 -7.63
N ILE A 184 3.19 -3.06 -7.82
CA ILE A 184 1.79 -3.28 -7.46
C ILE A 184 1.61 -3.22 -5.93
N ILE A 185 0.54 -2.55 -5.51
CA ILE A 185 0.07 -2.55 -4.13
C ILE A 185 -1.14 -3.47 -4.03
N LEU A 186 -1.11 -4.38 -3.06
CA LEU A 186 -2.26 -5.17 -2.61
C LEU A 186 -2.31 -5.07 -1.10
N GLU A 187 -3.34 -4.43 -0.56
CA GLU A 187 -3.49 -4.12 0.86
C GLU A 187 -4.79 -4.72 1.39
N ALA A 188 -4.73 -5.32 2.57
CA ALA A 188 -5.88 -5.66 3.37
C ALA A 188 -5.64 -5.21 4.81
N GLY A 189 -6.67 -4.72 5.48
CA GLY A 189 -6.53 -4.23 6.85
C GLY A 189 -7.83 -4.13 7.61
N ILE A 190 -7.70 -4.03 8.92
CA ILE A 190 -8.81 -3.73 9.83
C ILE A 190 -8.44 -2.46 10.59
N THR A 191 -9.43 -1.59 10.78
CA THR A 191 -9.28 -0.36 11.54
C THR A 191 -10.39 -0.25 12.57
N PHE A 192 -10.03 0.19 13.77
CA PHE A 192 -10.89 0.31 14.94
C PHE A 192 -10.97 1.77 15.36
N GLY A 193 -12.17 2.32 15.47
CA GLY A 193 -12.39 3.66 16.01
C GLY A 193 -12.09 3.70 17.50
N ILE A 194 -11.36 4.72 17.94
CA ILE A 194 -11.03 4.95 19.36
C ILE A 194 -11.77 6.21 19.81
N GLN A 195 -12.56 6.08 20.87
CA GLN A 195 -13.25 7.17 21.55
C GLN A 195 -12.43 7.67 22.74
#